data_AF-A0A938VPV2-F1
#
_entry.id   AF-A0A938VPV2-F1
#
_cell.length_a   1.000
_cell.length_b   1.000
_cell.length_c   1.000
_cell.angle_alpha   90.00
_cell.angle_beta   90.00
_cell.angle_gamma   90.00
#
_symmetry.space_group_name_H-M   'P 1'
#
loop_
_entity.id
_entity.type
_entity.pdbx_description
1 polymer ?
#
loop_
_entity_poly.entity_id
_entity_poly.type
_entity_poly.pdbx_seq_one_letter_code
_entity_poly.pdbx_strand_id
1 'polypeptide(L)'
;MRRSFPQPRGRRSAGVNVVYDLLRCIETGDPPLCSGEDAREALEIAIATRESHRRGRVRVDLPLPDRQLQIVSYEDMRFNIPRGILRKRGVAGA
;
A
#
# COMPACT_ATOMS: atom_id res chain seq x y z
N MET A 1 9.87 22.37 -23.34
CA MET A 1 10.90 21.53 -22.67
C MET A 1 10.29 20.17 -22.38
N ARG A 2 10.57 19.12 -23.19
CA ARG A 2 10.08 17.75 -22.90
C ARG A 2 10.89 17.20 -21.73
N ARG A 3 10.32 17.14 -20.52
CA ARG A 3 10.91 16.33 -19.45
C ARG A 3 10.82 14.88 -19.91
N SER A 4 11.97 14.25 -20.11
CA SER A 4 12.01 12.81 -20.33
C SER A 4 11.41 12.15 -19.10
N PHE A 5 10.39 11.30 -19.28
CA PHE A 5 9.83 10.53 -18.17
C PHE A 5 10.96 9.67 -17.57
N PRO A 6 11.03 9.54 -16.23
CA PRO A 6 12.04 8.71 -15.60
C PRO A 6 11.92 7.28 -16.15
N GLN A 7 13.06 6.71 -16.54
CA GLN A 7 13.07 5.34 -17.05
C GLN A 7 12.68 4.35 -15.95
N PRO A 8 11.94 3.28 -16.28
CA PRO A 8 11.64 2.23 -15.33
C PRO A 8 12.94 1.62 -14.80
N ARG A 9 13.07 1.58 -13.47
CA ARG A 9 14.33 1.22 -12.78
C ARG A 9 14.67 -0.28 -12.79
N GLY A 10 14.02 -1.09 -13.64
CA GLY A 10 14.33 -2.50 -13.76
C GLY A 10 13.48 -3.24 -14.81
N ARG A 11 13.98 -4.39 -15.28
CA ARG A 11 13.27 -5.32 -16.18
C ARG A 11 12.27 -6.24 -15.45
N ARG A 12 12.21 -6.18 -14.12
CA ARG A 12 11.42 -7.10 -13.28
C ARG A 12 10.10 -6.45 -12.87
N SER A 13 9.16 -7.26 -12.40
CA SER A 13 7.88 -6.77 -11.87
C SER A 13 8.08 -5.91 -10.62
N ALA A 14 7.12 -5.02 -10.33
CA ALA A 14 7.20 -4.09 -9.21
C ALA A 14 7.44 -4.79 -7.86
N GLY A 15 6.68 -5.85 -7.57
CA GLY A 15 6.84 -6.62 -6.32
C GLY A 15 8.22 -7.27 -6.19
N VAL A 16 8.77 -7.78 -7.29
CA VAL A 16 10.13 -8.35 -7.29
C VAL A 16 11.17 -7.26 -7.04
N ASN A 17 11.03 -6.08 -7.66
CA ASN A 17 11.95 -4.97 -7.41
C ASN A 17 11.96 -4.52 -5.94
N VAL A 18 10.81 -4.52 -5.27
CA VAL A 18 10.72 -4.19 -3.83
C VAL A 18 11.53 -5.18 -2.99
N VAL A 19 11.43 -6.48 -3.27
CA VAL A 19 12.20 -7.51 -2.53
C VAL A 19 13.71 -7.31 -2.72
N TYR A 20 14.17 -7.06 -3.96
CA TYR A 20 15.60 -6.84 -4.21
C TYR A 20 16.12 -5.54 -3.60
N ASP A 21 15.30 -4.49 -3.56
CA ASP A 21 15.70 -3.26 -2.88
C ASP A 21 15.85 -3.47 -1.38
N LEU A 22 14.93 -4.21 -0.75
CA LEU A 22 15.05 -4.57 0.67
C LEU A 22 16.32 -5.36 0.95
N LEU A 23 16.65 -6.36 0.11
CA LEU A 23 17.90 -7.13 0.25
C LEU A 23 19.12 -6.23 0.16
N ARG A 24 19.18 -5.34 -0.85
CA ARG A 24 20.26 -4.36 -1.01
C ARG A 24 20.42 -3.51 0.25
N CYS A 25 19.34 -2.98 0.80
CA CYS A 25 19.40 -2.12 1.99
C CYS A 25 19.90 -2.88 3.23
N ILE A 26 19.53 -4.15 3.38
CA ILE A 26 20.03 -5.00 4.47
C ILE A 26 21.53 -5.27 4.29
N GLU A 27 21.97 -5.55 3.06
CA GLU A 27 23.37 -5.87 2.75
C GLU A 27 24.30 -4.66 2.84
N THR A 28 23.85 -3.47 2.41
CA THR A 28 24.70 -2.27 2.34
C THR A 28 24.48 -1.29 3.47
N GLY A 29 23.35 -1.35 4.17
CA GLY A 29 22.92 -0.33 5.13
C GLY A 29 22.40 0.96 4.48
N ASP A 30 22.28 1.00 3.15
CA ASP A 30 21.74 2.15 2.42
C ASP A 30 20.23 2.35 2.69
N PRO A 31 19.71 3.58 2.52
CA PRO A 31 18.28 3.82 2.60
C PRO A 31 17.51 3.11 1.46
N PRO A 32 16.24 2.71 1.72
CA PRO A 32 15.37 2.13 0.72
C PRO A 32 14.95 3.16 -0.32
N LEU A 33 14.55 2.66 -1.50
CA LEU A 33 13.99 3.50 -2.55
C LEU A 33 12.63 4.11 -2.18
N CYS A 34 11.93 3.51 -1.22
CA CYS A 34 10.68 3.98 -0.64
C CYS A 34 10.75 3.76 0.87
N SER A 35 10.76 4.85 1.63
CA SER A 35 10.82 4.85 3.09
C SER A 35 9.48 4.50 3.73
N GLY A 36 9.49 4.28 5.05
CA GLY A 36 8.25 4.12 5.80
C GLY A 36 7.37 5.38 5.76
N GLU A 37 8.00 6.55 5.74
CA GLU A 37 7.35 7.86 5.61
C GLU A 37 6.65 8.00 4.27
N ASP A 38 7.31 7.63 3.17
CA ASP A 38 6.70 7.63 1.82
C ASP A 38 5.46 6.72 1.78
N ALA A 39 5.58 5.52 2.37
CA ALA A 39 4.46 4.58 2.47
C ALA A 39 3.31 5.11 3.35
N ARG A 40 3.62 5.81 4.44
CA ARG A 40 2.64 6.46 5.32
C ARG A 40 1.88 7.56 4.58
N GLU A 41 2.58 8.41 3.84
CA GLU A 41 1.96 9.48 3.04
C GLU A 41 1.08 8.91 1.92
N ALA A 42 1.55 7.87 1.23
CA ALA A 42 0.76 7.18 0.21
C ALA A 42 -0.52 6.56 0.80
N LEU A 43 -0.43 5.96 1.99
CA LEU A 43 -1.59 5.43 2.71
C LEU A 43 -2.57 6.53 3.10
N GLU A 44 -2.07 7.69 3.53
CA GLU A 44 -2.89 8.85 3.91
C GLU A 44 -3.70 9.37 2.70
N ILE A 45 -3.07 9.46 1.52
CA ILE A 45 -3.74 9.80 0.26
C ILE A 45 -4.81 8.75 -0.10
N ALA A 46 -4.50 7.46 0.05
CA ALA A 46 -5.45 6.39 -0.26
C ALA A 46 -6.70 6.45 0.64
N ILE A 47 -6.52 6.71 1.94
CA ILE A 47 -7.63 6.89 2.88
C ILE A 47 -8.43 8.16 2.53
N ALA A 48 -7.77 9.28 2.28
CA ALA A 48 -8.41 10.54 1.91
C ALA A 48 -9.23 10.42 0.63
N THR A 49 -8.74 9.67 -0.37
CA THR A 49 -9.46 9.40 -1.63
C THR A 49 -10.76 8.65 -1.38
N ARG A 50 -10.71 7.59 -0.56
CA ARG A 50 -11.93 6.85 -0.16
C ARG A 50 -12.89 7.74 0.61
N GLU A 51 -12.37 8.56 1.52
CA GLU A 51 -13.18 9.42 2.36
C GLU A 51 -13.85 10.55 1.56
N SER A 52 -13.13 11.13 0.60
CA SER A 52 -13.69 12.04 -0.40
C SER A 52 -14.88 11.40 -1.10
N HIS A 53 -14.72 10.18 -1.62
CA HIS A 53 -15.80 9.46 -2.27
C HIS A 53 -17.01 9.24 -1.34
N ARG A 54 -16.79 8.83 -0.09
CA ARG A 54 -17.85 8.63 0.92
C ARG A 54 -18.61 9.92 1.26
N ARG A 55 -17.94 11.07 1.23
CA ARG A 55 -18.51 12.40 1.50
C ARG A 55 -19.10 13.07 0.25
N GLY A 56 -19.25 12.34 -0.87
CA GLY A 56 -19.84 12.89 -2.10
C GLY A 56 -18.84 13.57 -3.04
N ARG A 57 -17.59 13.09 -3.07
CA ARG A 57 -16.50 13.56 -3.96
C ARG A 57 -16.01 14.98 -3.64
N VAL A 58 -15.99 15.33 -2.35
CA VAL A 58 -15.49 16.62 -1.87
C VAL A 58 -13.97 16.60 -1.64
N ARG A 59 -13.33 17.76 -1.66
CA ARG A 59 -11.92 17.90 -1.27
C ARG A 59 -11.74 17.45 0.20
N VAL A 60 -10.68 16.70 0.46
CA VAL A 60 -10.23 16.31 1.81
C VAL A 60 -8.81 16.83 1.97
N ASP A 61 -8.56 17.58 3.04
CA ASP A 61 -7.22 18.11 3.32
C ASP A 61 -6.36 17.08 4.05
N LEU A 62 -5.05 17.17 3.80
CA LEU A 62 -4.02 16.35 4.41
C LEU A 62 -3.14 17.21 5.34
N PRO A 63 -2.63 16.67 6.46
CA PRO A 63 -2.87 15.31 6.96
C PRO A 63 -4.32 15.12 7.43
N LEU A 64 -4.77 13.86 7.44
CA LEU A 64 -6.13 13.52 7.87
C LEU A 64 -6.31 13.85 9.36
N PRO A 65 -7.37 14.59 9.73
CA PRO A 65 -7.61 14.94 11.14
C PRO A 65 -7.98 13.72 11.97
N ASP A 66 -8.76 12.81 11.40
CA ASP A 66 -9.12 11.55 12.06
C ASP A 66 -8.07 10.46 11.76
N ARG A 67 -7.28 10.13 12.78
CA ARG A 67 -6.23 9.10 12.74
C ARG A 67 -6.76 7.67 12.92
N GLN A 68 -8.05 7.48 13.19
CA GLN A 68 -8.67 6.16 13.31
C GLN A 68 -9.14 5.60 11.97
N LEU A 69 -9.13 6.41 10.91
CA LEU A 69 -9.47 5.96 9.57
C LEU A 69 -8.46 4.93 9.06
N GLN A 70 -8.94 3.78 8.59
CA GLN A 70 -8.10 2.67 8.13
C GLN A 70 -8.63 2.07 6.83
N ILE A 71 -7.76 1.51 5.99
CA ILE A 71 -8.15 0.62 4.88
C ILE A 71 -8.21 -0.80 5.43
N VAL A 72 -9.43 -1.30 5.62
CA VAL A 72 -9.66 -2.67 6.11
C VAL A 72 -9.99 -3.55 4.92
N SER A 73 -9.34 -4.71 4.84
CA SER A 73 -9.66 -5.69 3.81
C SER A 73 -11.03 -6.32 4.08
N TYR A 74 -11.70 -6.81 3.03
CA TYR A 74 -12.96 -7.56 3.21
C TYR A 74 -12.77 -8.81 4.07
N GLU A 75 -11.59 -9.42 3.99
CA GLU A 75 -11.26 -10.67 4.68
C GLU A 75 -11.12 -10.45 6.20
N ASP A 76 -10.49 -9.35 6.60
CA ASP A 76 -10.42 -8.94 8.01
C ASP A 76 -11.81 -8.58 8.56
N MET A 77 -12.64 -7.90 7.77
CA MET A 77 -14.01 -7.57 8.18
C MET A 77 -14.90 -8.81 8.41
N ARG A 78 -14.68 -9.91 7.68
CA ARG A 78 -15.62 -11.05 7.67
C ARG A 78 -15.12 -12.30 8.40
N PHE A 79 -13.82 -12.57 8.35
CA PHE A 79 -13.28 -13.85 8.81
C PHE A 79 -12.14 -13.71 9.82
N ASN A 80 -11.59 -12.49 9.98
CA ASN A 80 -10.44 -12.21 10.83
C ASN A 80 -9.21 -13.11 10.53
N ILE A 81 -9.21 -13.77 9.35
CA ILE A 81 -8.23 -14.74 8.86
C ILE A 81 -8.15 -14.58 7.34
N PRO A 82 -6.95 -14.40 6.76
CA PRO A 82 -6.76 -14.32 5.32
C PRO A 82 -7.32 -15.53 4.56
N ARG A 83 -7.90 -15.30 3.37
CA ARG A 83 -8.49 -16.39 2.56
C ARG A 83 -7.50 -17.50 2.20
N GLY A 84 -6.22 -17.17 2.04
CA GLY A 84 -5.18 -18.16 1.80
C GLY A 84 -5.05 -19.20 2.93
N ILE A 85 -5.29 -18.77 4.18
CA ILE A 85 -5.29 -19.65 5.36
C ILE A 85 -6.62 -20.41 5.45
N LEU A 86 -7.76 -19.76 5.19
CA LEU A 86 -9.07 -20.44 5.14
C LEU A 86 -9.10 -21.57 4.12
N ARG A 87 -8.49 -21.35 2.94
CA ARG A 87 -8.36 -22.38 1.89
C ARG A 87 -7.52 -23.57 2.36
N LYS A 88 -6.41 -23.33 3.07
CA LYS A 88 -5.57 -24.39 3.65
C LYS A 88 -6.29 -25.17 4.77
N ARG A 89 -7.20 -24.53 5.50
CA ARG A 89 -7.98 -25.14 6.59
C ARG A 89 -9.26 -25.84 6.12
N GLY A 90 -9.59 -25.81 4.83
CA GLY A 90 -10.81 -26.42 4.29
C GLY A 90 -12.11 -25.70 4.68
N VAL A 91 -12.03 -24.47 5.22
CA VAL A 91 -13.19 -23.69 5.70
C VAL A 91 -13.75 -22.76 4.61
N ALA A 92 -13.09 -22.71 3.45
CA ALA A 92 -13.54 -21.93 2.29
C ALA A 92 -14.62 -22.69 1.51
N GLY A 93 -15.83 -22.78 2.07
CA GLY A 93 -16.98 -23.41 1.43
C GLY A 93 -18.30 -23.00 2.07
N ALA A 94 -18.81 -21.83 1.66
CA ALA A 94 -20.23 -21.43 1.65
C ALA A 94 -20.35 -20.04 0.98
#